data_AF-A0A822FFL1-F1
#
_entry.id   AF-A0A822FFL1-F1
#
_cell.length_a   1.000
_cell.length_b   1.000
_cell.length_c   1.000
_cell.angle_alpha   90.00
_cell.angle_beta   90.00
_cell.angle_gamma   90.00
#
_symmetry.space_group_name_H-M   'P 1'
#
loop_
_entity.id
_entity.type
_entity.pdbx_description
1 polymer ?
#
loop_
_entity_poly.entity_id
_entity_poly.type
_entity_poly.pdbx_seq_one_letter_code
_entity_poly.pdbx_strand_id
1 'polypeptide(L)'
;YGFTNRVIDGISLTITNLTFAVKAQAFKASIFLPSLEIYSISPYGKRVDSLNLTRLRNATKDHILLFKEISWQNARIEASSNDNSMATTAIRLIANICRIRIYMKKNLQGYL
;
A
#
# COMPACT_ATOMS: atom_id res chain seq x y z
N TYR A 1 -1.91 -22.75 -9.78
CA TYR A 1 -1.27 -21.41 -9.93
C TYR A 1 -1.05 -21.09 -11.41
N GLY A 2 -2.10 -20.60 -12.08
CA GLY A 2 -2.07 -20.32 -13.52
C GLY A 2 -1.33 -19.03 -13.91
N PHE A 3 -1.27 -18.75 -15.21
CA PHE A 3 -0.67 -17.53 -15.77
C PHE A 3 -1.29 -16.26 -15.19
N THR A 4 -2.63 -16.14 -15.16
CA THR A 4 -3.33 -14.97 -14.63
C THR A 4 -2.95 -14.65 -13.18
N ASN A 5 -2.85 -15.68 -12.34
CA ASN A 5 -2.41 -15.51 -10.95
C ASN A 5 -0.97 -14.97 -10.86
N ARG A 6 -0.06 -15.46 -11.71
CA ARG A 6 1.32 -14.96 -11.79
C ARG A 6 1.38 -13.50 -12.24
N VAL A 7 0.55 -13.13 -13.20
CA VAL A 7 0.45 -11.75 -13.68
C VAL A 7 -0.02 -10.85 -12.55
N ILE A 8 -1.17 -11.14 -11.93
CA ILE A 8 -1.74 -10.35 -10.84
C ILE A 8 -0.73 -10.18 -9.69
N ASP A 9 -0.12 -11.29 -9.25
CA ASP A 9 0.86 -11.26 -8.16
C ASP A 9 2.12 -10.46 -8.54
N GLY A 10 2.44 -10.34 -9.83
CA GLY A 10 3.58 -9.61 -10.37
C GLY A 10 3.35 -8.13 -10.64
N ILE A 11 2.10 -7.65 -10.63
CA ILE A 11 1.78 -6.25 -10.97
C ILE A 11 2.52 -5.27 -10.05
N SER A 12 3.01 -4.21 -10.68
CA SER A 12 3.45 -2.97 -10.02
C SER A 12 2.58 -1.81 -10.51
N LEU A 13 2.28 -0.87 -9.63
CA LEU A 13 1.39 0.26 -9.88
C LEU A 13 2.05 1.55 -9.39
N THR A 14 1.91 2.62 -10.16
CA THR A 14 2.28 3.97 -9.74
C THR A 14 1.07 4.87 -9.86
N ILE A 15 0.70 5.55 -8.78
CA ILE A 15 -0.39 6.53 -8.73
C ILE A 15 0.24 7.89 -8.45
N THR A 16 0.25 8.77 -9.45
CA THR A 16 0.90 10.07 -9.37
C THR A 16 0.29 10.97 -8.29
N ASN A 17 -1.04 10.93 -8.13
CA ASN A 17 -1.73 11.86 -7.25
C ASN A 17 -2.94 11.20 -6.61
N LEU A 18 -2.81 10.81 -5.35
CA LEU A 18 -3.89 10.18 -4.59
C LEU A 18 -4.34 11.09 -3.45
N THR A 19 -5.62 11.45 -3.46
CA THR A 19 -6.24 12.23 -2.38
C THR A 19 -7.39 11.43 -1.79
N PHE A 20 -7.34 11.20 -0.48
CA PHE A 20 -8.45 10.66 0.28
C PHE A 20 -9.04 11.76 1.15
N ALA A 21 -10.37 11.92 1.11
CA ALA A 21 -11.07 12.86 1.97
C ALA A 21 -12.04 12.09 2.88
N VAL A 22 -11.97 12.37 4.17
CA VAL A 22 -12.89 11.87 5.19
C VAL A 22 -13.73 13.05 5.67
N LYS A 23 -15.05 12.90 5.60
CA LYS A 23 -16.00 13.88 6.12
C LYS A 23 -16.84 13.20 7.19
N ALA A 24 -16.81 13.75 8.39
CA ALA A 24 -17.64 13.34 9.52
C ALA A 24 -18.36 14.57 10.10
N GLN A 25 -19.37 14.34 10.95
CA GLN A 25 -20.12 15.43 11.58
C GLN A 25 -19.20 16.34 12.44
N ALA A 26 -18.26 15.75 13.17
CA ALA A 26 -17.38 16.46 14.10
C ALA A 26 -16.11 17.01 13.44
N PHE A 27 -15.63 16.42 12.34
CA PHE A 27 -14.36 16.82 11.72
C PHE A 27 -14.31 16.49 10.23
N LYS A 28 -13.40 17.15 9.52
CA LYS A 28 -12.97 16.80 8.17
C LYS A 28 -11.48 16.50 8.18
N ALA A 29 -11.08 15.49 7.42
CA ALA A 29 -9.68 15.14 7.24
C ALA A 29 -9.37 14.82 5.78
N SER A 30 -8.13 15.04 5.36
CA SER A 30 -7.65 14.69 4.04
C SER A 30 -6.25 14.14 4.08
N ILE A 31 -5.98 13.14 3.25
CA ILE A 31 -4.66 12.54 3.05
C ILE A 31 -4.28 12.77 1.59
N PHE A 32 -3.12 13.38 1.37
CA PHE A 32 -2.50 13.59 0.07
C PHE A 32 -1.23 12.76 -0.03
N LEU A 33 -1.20 11.85 -1.00
CA LEU A 33 -0.09 10.94 -1.28
C LEU A 33 0.37 11.17 -2.74
N PRO A 34 1.46 11.91 -2.95
CA PRO A 34 2.04 12.05 -4.27
C PRO A 34 2.93 10.84 -4.60
N SER A 35 2.86 10.42 -5.87
CA SER A 35 3.68 9.34 -6.45
C SER A 35 3.69 8.07 -5.58
N LEU A 36 2.51 7.54 -5.25
CA LEU A 36 2.36 6.27 -4.55
C LEU A 36 2.81 5.13 -5.47
N GLU A 37 3.86 4.41 -5.09
CA GLU A 37 4.33 3.23 -5.79
C GLU A 37 3.95 1.97 -5.03
N ILE A 38 3.52 0.94 -5.75
CA ILE A 38 3.27 -0.40 -5.24
C ILE A 38 4.08 -1.35 -6.11
N TYR A 39 5.01 -2.09 -5.51
CA TYR A 39 5.85 -3.03 -6.26
C TYR A 39 6.21 -4.26 -5.44
N SER A 40 6.68 -5.29 -6.15
CA SER A 40 7.18 -6.52 -5.55
C SER A 40 8.59 -6.31 -4.99
N ILE A 41 8.83 -6.84 -3.79
CA ILE A 41 10.14 -6.85 -3.12
C ILE A 41 10.57 -8.29 -2.85
N SER A 42 11.86 -8.50 -2.62
CA SER A 42 12.36 -9.78 -2.12
C SER A 42 11.94 -10.02 -0.67
N PRO A 43 12.05 -11.26 -0.15
CA PRO A 43 11.83 -11.56 1.27
C PRO A 43 12.71 -10.73 2.22
N TYR A 44 13.81 -10.18 1.71
CA TYR A 44 14.74 -9.33 2.45
C TYR A 44 14.41 -7.82 2.35
N GLY A 45 13.27 -7.46 1.75
CA GLY A 45 12.83 -6.07 1.64
C GLY A 45 13.60 -5.25 0.61
N LYS A 46 14.19 -5.89 -0.41
CA LYS A 46 14.90 -5.21 -1.51
C LYS A 46 14.11 -5.28 -2.80
N ARG A 47 14.13 -4.22 -3.59
CA ARG A 47 13.65 -4.24 -4.99
C ARG A 47 14.58 -5.12 -5.81
N VAL A 48 14.02 -5.97 -6.68
CA VAL A 48 14.75 -6.95 -7.49
C VAL A 48 14.11 -7.04 -8.87
N ASP A 49 14.91 -7.32 -9.89
CA ASP A 49 14.45 -7.31 -11.28
C ASP A 49 13.61 -8.54 -11.66
N SER A 50 13.85 -9.67 -10.98
CA SER A 50 13.14 -10.93 -11.25
C SER A 50 12.01 -11.18 -10.25
N LEU A 51 10.77 -11.26 -10.76
CA LEU A 51 9.57 -11.60 -9.98
C LEU A 51 9.62 -12.99 -9.31
N ASN A 52 10.49 -13.88 -9.78
CA ASN A 52 10.68 -15.18 -9.12
C ASN A 52 11.36 -15.02 -7.76
N LEU A 53 12.15 -13.96 -7.56
CA LEU A 53 12.83 -13.64 -6.31
C LEU A 53 11.96 -12.84 -5.33
N THR A 54 10.73 -12.47 -5.73
CA THR A 54 9.78 -11.71 -4.91
C THR A 54 8.70 -12.59 -4.28
N ARG A 55 8.90 -13.91 -4.27
CA ARG A 55 7.96 -14.89 -3.72
C ARG A 55 8.69 -16.09 -3.15
N LEU A 56 8.13 -16.71 -2.11
CA LEU A 56 8.59 -17.99 -1.58
C LEU A 56 7.49 -19.03 -1.77
N ARG A 57 7.77 -20.06 -2.57
CA ARG A 57 6.83 -21.17 -2.78
C ARG A 57 7.20 -22.32 -1.86
N ASN A 58 6.22 -22.81 -1.10
CA ASN A 58 6.35 -24.08 -0.40
C ASN A 58 5.87 -25.21 -1.33
N ALA A 59 6.80 -26.05 -1.78
CA ALA A 59 6.53 -27.14 -2.72
C ALA A 59 5.63 -28.24 -2.14
N THR A 60 5.64 -28.47 -0.83
CA THR A 60 4.88 -29.55 -0.20
C THR A 60 3.47 -29.15 0.21
N LYS A 61 3.23 -27.85 0.46
CA LYS A 61 1.94 -27.36 0.98
C LYS A 61 1.16 -26.47 0.01
N ASP A 62 1.59 -26.34 -1.24
CA ASP A 62 0.99 -25.45 -2.26
C ASP A 62 0.65 -24.04 -1.73
N HIS A 63 1.51 -23.50 -0.88
CA HIS A 63 1.42 -22.13 -0.41
C HIS A 63 2.46 -21.28 -1.12
N ILE A 64 2.11 -20.01 -1.33
CA ILE A 64 3.05 -19.01 -1.78
C ILE A 64 3.01 -17.80 -0.86
N LEU A 65 4.19 -17.31 -0.49
CA LEU A 65 4.37 -16.01 0.17
C LEU A 65 4.72 -14.98 -0.89
N LEU A 66 4.03 -13.84 -0.86
CA LEU A 66 4.24 -12.69 -1.74
C LEU A 66 4.65 -11.49 -0.89
N PHE A 67 5.58 -10.69 -1.40
CA PHE A 67 6.14 -9.56 -0.67
C PHE A 67 5.94 -8.30 -1.52
N LYS A 68 5.22 -7.31 -0.98
CA LYS A 68 4.93 -6.04 -1.63
C LYS A 68 5.40 -4.89 -0.75
N GLU A 69 5.89 -3.84 -1.37
CA GLU A 69 6.15 -2.56 -0.73
C GLU A 69 5.26 -1.50 -1.37
N ILE A 70 4.60 -0.71 -0.53
CA ILE A 70 3.88 0.50 -0.91
C ILE A 70 4.73 1.65 -0.39
N SER A 71 5.18 2.55 -1.27
CA SER A 71 6.00 3.68 -0.87
C SER A 71 5.51 4.97 -1.48
N TRP A 72 5.73 6.07 -0.76
CA TRP A 72 5.42 7.41 -1.22
C TRP A 72 6.33 8.40 -0.50
N GLN A 73 6.38 9.62 -1.03
CA GLN A 73 7.12 10.71 -0.44
C GLN A 73 6.20 11.89 -0.16
N ASN A 74 6.59 12.78 0.75
CA ASN A 74 5.90 14.03 1.03
C ASN A 74 4.39 13.86 1.30
N ALA A 75 4.05 12.87 2.12
CA ALA A 75 2.69 12.63 2.58
C ALA A 75 2.20 13.85 3.35
N ARG A 76 0.96 14.27 3.10
CA ARG A 76 0.32 15.32 3.90
C ARG A 76 -1.01 14.82 4.42
N ILE A 77 -1.17 14.87 5.73
CA ILE A 77 -2.43 14.56 6.40
C ILE A 77 -2.89 15.85 7.08
N GLU A 78 -4.09 16.29 6.76
CA GLU A 78 -4.70 17.48 7.36
C GLU A 78 -6.02 17.09 8.02
N ALA A 79 -6.28 17.62 9.21
CA ALA A 79 -7.53 17.41 9.93
C ALA A 79 -7.99 18.71 10.59
N SER A 80 -9.29 18.96 10.60
CA SER A 80 -9.89 20.15 11.22
C SER A 80 -11.27 19.84 11.78
N SER A 81 -11.66 20.53 12.85
CA SER A 81 -13.01 20.44 13.37
C SER A 81 -14.01 21.00 12.36
N ASN A 82 -15.20 20.44 12.37
CA ASN A 82 -16.34 20.97 11.62
C ASN A 82 -17.26 21.86 12.49
N ASP A 83 -16.90 22.03 13.77
CA ASP A 83 -17.61 22.91 14.70
C ASP A 83 -17.28 24.38 14.40
N ASN A 84 -18.28 25.12 13.94
CA ASN A 84 -18.18 26.55 13.63
C ASN A 84 -18.16 27.44 14.88
N SER A 85 -18.45 26.88 16.07
CA SER A 85 -18.53 27.67 17.31
C SER A 85 -17.14 28.07 17.84
N MET A 86 -16.11 27.26 17.57
CA MET A 86 -14.73 27.51 17.97
C MET A 86 -13.84 27.50 16.73
N ALA A 87 -13.14 28.60 16.47
CA ALA A 87 -12.18 28.66 15.37
C ALA A 87 -11.02 27.68 15.63
N THR A 88 -11.12 26.45 15.13
CA THR A 88 -10.05 25.46 15.26
C THR A 88 -9.07 25.57 14.08
N THR A 89 -7.79 25.76 14.37
CA THR A 89 -6.73 25.66 13.37
C THR A 89 -6.59 24.20 12.91
N ALA A 90 -6.47 23.99 11.59
CA ALA A 90 -6.25 22.66 11.05
C ALA A 90 -4.89 22.09 11.51
N ILE A 91 -4.89 20.84 11.98
CA ILE A 91 -3.69 20.09 12.32
C ILE A 91 -3.14 19.49 11.03
N ARG A 92 -1.84 19.59 10.82
CA ARG A 92 -1.14 19.02 9.66
C ARG A 92 0.01 18.13 10.09
N LEU A 93 0.05 16.93 9.55
CA LEU A 93 1.17 16.00 9.65
C LEU A 93 1.81 15.89 8.25
N ILE A 94 3.12 16.11 8.19
CA ILE A 94 3.92 15.94 6.98
C ILE A 94 4.91 14.82 7.23
N ALA A 95 4.92 13.82 6.35
CA ALA A 95 5.86 12.71 6.43
C ALA A 95 6.61 12.56 5.10
N ASN A 96 7.91 12.78 5.14
CA ASN A 96 8.72 12.94 3.93
C ASN A 96 8.95 11.63 3.19
N ILE A 97 9.23 10.53 3.90
CA ILE A 97 9.49 9.22 3.29
C ILE A 97 8.69 8.19 4.06
N CYS A 98 7.74 7.55 3.39
CA CYS A 98 6.88 6.55 3.97
C CYS A 98 6.92 5.26 3.16
N ARG A 99 6.83 4.15 3.87
CA ARG A 99 6.73 2.82 3.28
C ARG A 99 5.92 1.91 4.16
N ILE A 100 5.07 1.10 3.53
CA ILE A 100 4.36 -0.01 4.14
C ILE A 100 4.80 -1.27 3.42
N ARG A 101 5.14 -2.31 4.19
CA ARG A 101 5.45 -3.64 3.63
C ARG A 101 4.32 -4.59 3.95
N ILE A 102 3.86 -5.29 2.93
CA ILE A 102 2.77 -6.26 3.02
C ILE A 102 3.32 -7.63 2.63
N TYR A 103 3.17 -8.59 3.54
CA TYR A 103 3.55 -9.97 3.33
C TYR A 103 2.29 -10.83 3.33
N MET A 104 2.01 -11.48 2.20
CA MET A 104 0.76 -12.21 1.99
C MET A 104 1.04 -13.70 1.80
N LYS A 105 0.34 -14.54 2.55
CA LYS A 105 0.30 -15.99 2.33
C LYS A 105 -0.95 -16.35 1.54
N LYS A 106 -0.77 -16.96 0.37
CA LYS A 106 -1.84 -17.42 -0.52
C LYS A 106 -1.81 -18.95 -0.59
N ASN A 107 -2.97 -19.58 -0.40
CA ASN A 107 -3.17 -21.01 -0.63
C ASN A 107 -3.53 -21.23 -2.11
N LEU A 108 -2.83 -22.14 -2.78
CA LEU A 108 -3.02 -22.43 -4.20
C LEU A 108 -4.02 -23.56 -4.46
N GLN A 109 -4.44 -24.29 -3.43
CA GLN A 109 -5.39 -25.42 -3.52
C GLN A 109 -6.87 -25.00 -3.42
N GLY A 110 -7.17 -23.72 -3.11
CA GLY A 110 -8.53 -23.25 -2.82
C GLY A 110 -9.34 -22.70 -4.00
N TYR A 111 -9.01 -23.03 -5.24
CA TYR A 111 -9.80 -22.66 -6.43
C TYR A 111 -10.22 -23.94 -7.17
N LEU A 112 -11.27 -24.60 -6.65
CA LEU A 112 -12.09 -25.57 -7.37
C LEU A 112 -13.49 -24.98 -7.51
#